data_AF-A0AA41X8E6-F1
#
_entry.id   AF-A0AA41X8E6-F1
#
_cell.length_a   1.000
_cell.length_b   1.000
_cell.length_c   1.000
_cell.angle_alpha   90.00
_cell.angle_beta   90.00
_cell.angle_gamma   90.00
#
_symmetry.space_group_name_H-M   'P 1'
#
loop_
_entity.id
_entity.type
_entity.pdbx_description
1 polymer ?
#
loop_
_entity_poly.entity_id
_entity_poly.type
_entity_poly.pdbx_seq_one_letter_code
_entity_poly.pdbx_strand_id
1 'polypeptide(L)' 'MKKQRGLWVCGNCGFPAADAYLHAIRDYALLIHNTAAGSDLQAFLEIPSRTTAYRVFSGLQLPRSGSTKGARYQLPLK' A
#
# COMPACT_ATOMS: atom_id res chain seq x y z
N MET A 1 1.43 10.69 -10.73
CA MET A 1 2.57 9.75 -10.81
C MET A 1 2.31 8.74 -11.92
N LYS A 2 3.34 8.14 -12.53
CA LYS A 2 3.21 7.11 -13.57
C LYS A 2 3.80 5.80 -13.06
N LYS A 3 3.07 4.69 -13.18
CA LYS A 3 3.55 3.36 -12.80
C LYS A 3 4.47 2.82 -13.92
N GLN A 4 5.75 2.57 -13.62
CA GLN A 4 6.73 1.94 -14.52
C GLN A 4 7.39 0.75 -13.83
N ARG A 5 7.28 -0.45 -14.42
CA ARG A 5 7.95 -1.68 -13.97
C ARG A 5 7.80 -1.97 -12.46
N GLY A 6 6.64 -1.68 -11.87
CA GLY A 6 6.36 -1.91 -10.44
C GLY A 6 6.73 -0.74 -9.53
N LEU A 7 7.32 0.32 -10.07
CA LEU A 7 7.69 1.54 -9.36
C LEU A 7 6.76 2.68 -9.74
N TRP A 8 6.50 3.58 -8.81
CA TRP A 8 5.84 4.85 -9.12
C TRP A 8 6.90 5.88 -9.44
N VAL A 9 6.72 6.60 -10.55
CA VAL A 9 7.64 7.63 -10.98
C VAL A 9 6.90 8.95 -11.00
N CYS A 10 7.52 10.00 -10.46
CA CYS A 10 6.95 11.34 -10.58
C CYS A 10 6.95 11.76 -12.05
N GLY A 11 5.78 12.16 -12.58
CA GLY A 11 5.67 12.60 -13.98
C GLY A 11 6.39 13.92 -14.26
N ASN A 12 6.64 14.72 -13.22
CA ASN A 12 7.25 16.04 -13.33
C ASN A 12 8.78 16.01 -13.22
N CYS A 13 9.34 15.26 -12.27
CA CYS A 13 10.79 15.19 -12.04
C CYS A 13 11.43 13.86 -12.45
N GLY A 14 10.64 12.85 -12.86
CA GLY A 14 11.15 11.53 -13.25
C GLY A 14 11.71 10.70 -12.09
N PHE A 15 11.60 11.18 -10.84
CA PHE A 15 12.20 10.49 -9.71
C PHE A 15 11.43 9.19 -9.39
N PRO A 16 12.14 8.06 -9.25
CA PRO A 16 11.57 6.80 -8.80
C PRO A 16 11.18 6.90 -7.32
N ALA A 17 9.89 6.81 -7.03
CA ALA A 17 9.37 6.74 -5.68
C ALA A 17 9.26 5.27 -5.25
N ALA A 18 10.36 4.75 -4.68
CA ALA A 18 10.36 3.43 -4.03
C ALA A 18 9.32 3.35 -2.90
N ASP A 19 9.13 4.48 -2.20
CA ASP A 19 8.26 4.57 -1.02
C ASP A 19 6.84 5.04 -1.37
N ALA A 20 6.47 5.11 -2.64
CA ALA A 20 5.15 5.60 -3.06
C ALA A 20 3.99 4.81 -2.45
N TYR A 21 4.13 3.49 -2.33
CA TYR A 21 3.12 2.66 -1.66
C TYR A 21 3.02 2.99 -0.17
N LEU A 22 4.14 3.29 0.49
CA LEU A 22 4.15 3.69 1.90
C LEU A 22 3.44 5.04 2.09
N HIS A 23 3.71 6.01 1.21
CA HIS A 23 3.02 7.30 1.22
C HIS A 23 1.52 7.14 1.00
N ALA A 24 1.10 6.39 -0.02
CA ALA A 24 -0.32 6.16 -0.28
C ALA A 24 -1.02 5.45 0.90
N ILE A 25 -0.37 4.48 1.55
CA ILE A 25 -0.92 3.82 2.74
C ILE A 25 -1.05 4.79 3.92
N ARG A 26 -0.09 5.70 4.10
CA ARG A 26 -0.17 6.76 5.11
C ARG A 26 -1.33 7.70 4.82
N ASP A 27 -1.51 8.11 3.56
CA ASP A 27 -2.63 8.95 3.14
C ASP A 27 -3.97 8.25 3.42
N TYR A 28 -4.08 6.95 3.10
CA TYR A 28 -5.24 6.14 3.48
C TYR A 28 -5.49 6.17 4.99
N ALA A 29 -4.44 6.00 5.79
CA ALA A 29 -4.54 5.97 7.25
C ALA A 29 -5.04 7.29 7.85
N LEU A 30 -4.66 8.42 7.24
CA LEU A 30 -5.06 9.77 7.64
C LEU A 30 -6.46 10.15 7.14
N LEU A 31 -6.85 9.71 5.95
CA LEU A 31 -8.12 10.09 5.31
C LEU A 31 -9.27 9.17 5.68
N ILE A 32 -8.99 7.87 5.83
CA ILE A 32 -10.00 6.83 6.04
C ILE A 32 -9.85 6.32 7.47
N HIS A 33 -9.01 5.31 7.69
CA HIS A 33 -8.85 4.65 9.00
C HIS A 33 -7.43 4.11 9.17
N ASN A 34 -6.94 4.05 10.41
CA ASN A 34 -5.62 3.48 10.74
C ASN A 34 -5.52 1.94 10.58
N THR A 35 -6.63 1.26 10.27
CA THR A 35 -6.68 -0.17 10.02
C THR A 35 -7.53 -0.47 8.79
N ALA A 36 -7.06 -1.38 7.95
CA ALA A 36 -7.71 -1.72 6.70
C ALA A 36 -7.59 -3.22 6.40
N ALA A 37 -8.57 -3.80 5.70
CA ALA A 37 -8.39 -5.14 5.17
C ALA A 37 -7.40 -5.09 3.99
N GLY A 38 -6.72 -6.20 3.71
CA GLY A 38 -5.81 -6.27 2.56
C GLY A 38 -6.51 -6.01 1.22
N SER A 39 -7.80 -6.34 1.11
CA SER A 39 -8.65 -6.01 -0.05
C SER A 39 -8.87 -4.52 -0.23
N ASP A 40 -9.07 -3.79 0.87
CA ASP A 40 -9.35 -2.35 0.86
C ASP A 40 -8.10 -1.59 0.42
N LEU A 41 -6.94 -1.96 0.97
CA LEU A 41 -5.64 -1.42 0.55
C LEU A 41 -5.31 -1.79 -0.89
N GLN A 42 -5.63 -3.01 -1.32
CA GLN A 42 -5.41 -3.42 -2.70
C GLN A 42 -6.21 -2.56 -3.69
N ALA A 43 -7.49 -2.32 -3.36
CA ALA A 43 -8.38 -1.50 -4.17
C ALA A 43 -7.90 -0.05 -4.20
N PHE A 44 -7.54 0.51 -3.04
CA PHE A 44 -7.04 1.88 -2.92
C PHE A 44 -5.71 2.10 -3.67
N LEU A 45 -4.79 1.14 -3.62
CA LEU A 45 -3.49 1.22 -4.31
C LEU A 45 -3.57 0.84 -5.80
N GLU A 46 -4.77 0.50 -6.29
CA GLU A 46 -5.03 0.07 -7.66
C GLU A 46 -4.05 -1.05 -8.09
N ILE A 47 -3.88 -2.04 -7.22
CA ILE A 47 -3.02 -3.20 -7.51
C ILE A 47 -3.91 -4.32 -8.07
N PRO A 48 -3.78 -4.66 -9.37
CA PRO A 48 -4.69 -5.62 -10.01
C PRO A 48 -4.51 -7.04 -9.47
N SER A 49 -3.32 -7.36 -8.96
CA SER A 49 -2.99 -8.69 -8.46
C SER A 49 -2.89 -8.73 -6.94
N ARG A 50 -3.64 -9.66 -6.34
CA ARG A 50 -3.61 -9.90 -4.89
C ARG A 50 -2.24 -10.38 -4.41
N THR A 51 -1.53 -11.16 -5.22
CA THR A 51 -0.19 -11.63 -4.87
C THR A 51 0.84 -10.50 -4.89
N THR A 52 0.70 -9.57 -5.84
CA THR A 52 1.52 -8.34 -5.89
C THR A 52 1.23 -7.46 -4.68
N ALA A 53 -0.04 -7.25 -4.33
CA ALA A 53 -0.42 -6.48 -3.15
C ALA A 53 0.17 -7.09 -1.87
N TYR A 54 0.07 -8.42 -1.71
CA TYR A 54 0.66 -9.11 -0.58
C TYR A 54 2.18 -8.91 -0.49
N ARG A 55 2.90 -9.01 -1.61
CA ARG A 55 4.35 -8.74 -1.65
C ARG A 55 4.68 -7.30 -1.24
N VAL A 56 3.90 -6.33 -1.68
CA VAL A 56 4.05 -4.93 -1.28
C VAL A 56 3.82 -4.79 0.23
N PHE A 57 2.72 -5.31 0.77
CA PHE A 57 2.43 -5.23 2.20
C PHE A 57 3.49 -5.91 3.07
N SER A 58 3.99 -7.06 2.63
CA SER A 58 5.09 -7.77 3.30
C SER A 58 6.40 -7.00 3.21
N GLY A 59 6.72 -6.40 2.06
CA GLY A 59 7.91 -5.57 1.88
C GLY A 59 7.89 -4.30 2.72
N LEU A 60 6.70 -3.72 2.94
CA LEU A 60 6.46 -2.59 3.84
C LEU A 60 6.40 -2.99 5.32
N GLN A 61 6.54 -4.29 5.64
CA GLN A 61 6.50 -4.84 7.00
C GLN A 61 5.25 -4.40 7.79
N LEU A 62 4.10 -4.29 7.11
CA LEU A 62 2.87 -3.84 7.75
C LEU A 62 2.41 -4.86 8.81
N PRO A 63 2.21 -4.44 10.08
CA PRO A 63 1.69 -5.31 11.11
C PRO A 63 0.31 -5.82 10.69
N ARG A 64 0.13 -7.14 10.73
CA ARG A 64 -1.15 -7.77 10.37
C ARG A 64 -1.74 -8.43 11.61
N SER A 65 -2.96 -8.06 11.95
CA SER A 65 -3.75 -8.67 13.01
C SER A 65 -4.76 -9.65 12.41
N GLY A 66 -4.56 -10.95 12.67
CA GLY A 66 -5.44 -12.03 12.24
C GLY A 66 -4.84 -12.94 11.15
N SER A 67 -5.17 -14.23 11.23
CA SER A 67 -4.60 -15.27 10.35
C SER A 67 -5.47 -15.58 9.12
N THR A 68 -6.72 -15.12 9.06
CA THR A 68 -7.71 -15.56 8.07
C THR A 68 -8.24 -14.40 7.19
N LYS A 69 -9.37 -14.60 6.50
CA LYS A 69 -10.02 -13.62 5.60
C LYS A 69 -10.35 -12.27 6.26
N GLY A 70 -10.44 -12.23 7.59
CA GLY A 70 -10.68 -11.01 8.38
C GLY A 70 -9.41 -10.30 8.83
N ALA A 71 -8.24 -10.70 8.35
CA ALA A 71 -6.99 -10.08 8.75
C ALA A 71 -6.94 -8.60 8.33
N ARG A 72 -6.64 -7.74 9.30
CA ARG A 72 -6.51 -6.29 9.09
C ARG A 72 -5.04 -5.91 9.20
N TYR A 73 -4.61 -5.00 8.36
CA TYR A 73 -3.31 -4.37 8.43
C TYR A 73 -3.42 -3.11 9.27
N GLN A 74 -2.45 -2.93 10.17
CA GLN A 74 -2.30 -1.72 10.95
C GLN A 74 -1.38 -0.79 10.18
N LEU A 75 -1.88 0.40 9.86
CA LEU A 75 -1.18 1.33 8.97
C LEU A 75 -0.29 2.27 9.80
N PRO A 76 0.96 2.51 9.36
CA PRO A 76 1.86 3.41 10.06
C PRO A 76 1.37 4.86 9.94
N LEU A 77 1.33 5.57 11.07
CA LEU A 77 0.98 6.99 11.13
C LEU A 77 2.22 7.92 11.20
N LYS A 78 3.43 7.36 11.12
CA LYS A 78 4.71 8.10 11.18
C LYS A 78 5.71 7.57 10.16
#